data_AF-A0AAD8BA89-F1
#
_entry.id   AF-A0AAD8BA89-F1
#
_cell.length_a   1.000
_cell.length_b   1.000
_cell.length_c   1.000
_cell.angle_alpha   90.00
_cell.angle_beta   90.00
_cell.angle_gamma   90.00
#
_symmetry.space_group_name_H-M   'P 1'
#
loop_
_entity.id
_entity.type
_entity.pdbx_description
1 polymer ?
#
loop_
_entity_poly.entity_id
_entity_poly.type
_entity_poly.pdbx_seq_one_letter_code
_entity_poly.pdbx_strand_id
1 'polypeptide(L)'
;MIESTEVIDVTEVYDVTEVIDVTEVLNVTEAIEVTEIFEVTEVIDVTEVIDVTEVIDVTEVIDVTEVIDVTEVIDVTEVIEVTEMIEVTEVIDVTEVIDVSEVIDVTEVIDITEVSNVTEVIEVTE
;
A
#
# COMPACT_ATOMS: atom_id res chain seq x y z
N MET A 1 -4.80 11.76 13.24
CA MET A 1 -3.51 11.87 13.93
C MET A 1 -3.32 10.64 14.78
N ILE A 2 -2.69 9.65 14.16
CA ILE A 2 -2.27 8.44 14.82
C ILE A 2 -0.74 8.49 14.82
N GLU A 3 -0.17 8.62 16.00
CA GLU A 3 1.22 8.29 16.28
C GLU A 3 1.13 7.11 17.25
N SER A 4 1.52 5.92 16.80
CA SER A 4 1.41 4.71 17.62
C SER A 4 2.60 3.81 17.38
N THR A 5 3.09 3.18 18.43
CA THR A 5 4.10 2.14 18.26
C THR A 5 3.47 0.85 17.74
N GLU A 6 2.23 0.54 18.09
CA GLU A 6 1.63 -0.75 17.72
C GLU A 6 0.10 -0.59 17.58
N VAL A 7 -0.46 -1.18 16.53
CA VAL A 7 -1.88 -1.24 16.24
C VAL A 7 -2.26 -2.69 15.94
N ILE A 8 -2.99 -3.32 16.85
CA ILE A 8 -3.22 -4.76 16.79
C ILE A 8 -4.40 -5.10 15.86
N ASP A 9 -5.53 -4.42 16.01
CA ASP A 9 -6.73 -4.73 15.24
C ASP A 9 -7.54 -3.47 15.00
N VAL A 10 -7.74 -3.15 13.73
CA VAL A 10 -8.62 -2.09 13.26
C VAL A 10 -9.67 -2.73 12.38
N THR A 11 -10.94 -2.64 12.80
CA THR A 11 -12.03 -3.13 11.95
C THR A 11 -12.31 -2.14 10.83
N GLU A 12 -12.53 -0.88 11.17
CA GLU A 12 -12.85 0.16 10.18
C GLU A 12 -12.22 1.48 10.63
N VAL A 13 -11.59 2.18 9.68
CA VAL A 13 -11.19 3.58 9.83
C VAL A 13 -11.71 4.37 8.65
N TYR A 14 -12.19 5.58 8.94
CA TYR A 14 -12.77 6.50 7.97
C TYR A 14 -12.14 7.88 8.16
N ASP A 15 -11.94 8.59 7.06
CA ASP A 15 -11.52 10.01 7.04
C ASP A 15 -10.22 10.24 7.83
N VAL A 16 -9.18 9.43 7.57
CA VAL A 16 -7.89 9.59 8.23
C VAL A 16 -7.07 10.62 7.47
N THR A 17 -6.99 11.83 8.03
CA THR A 17 -6.22 12.90 7.38
C THR A 17 -4.71 12.65 7.42
N GLU A 18 -4.18 12.13 8.52
CA GLU A 18 -2.72 12.05 8.72
C GLU A 18 -2.33 10.94 9.70
N VAL A 19 -1.36 10.15 9.27
CA VAL A 19 -0.62 9.13 10.02
C VAL A 19 0.86 9.45 9.88
N ILE A 20 1.56 9.67 10.99
CA ILE A 20 2.96 10.15 10.94
C ILE A 20 3.93 9.01 11.15
N ASP A 21 3.86 8.34 12.31
CA ASP A 21 4.78 7.28 12.67
C ASP A 21 4.00 6.09 13.21
N VAL A 22 4.06 4.96 12.49
CA VAL A 22 3.53 3.68 12.95
C VAL A 22 4.58 2.59 12.83
N THR A 23 4.96 1.98 13.95
CA THR A 23 5.94 0.89 13.88
C THR A 23 5.30 -0.41 13.43
N GLU A 24 4.11 -0.76 13.92
CA GLU A 24 3.49 -2.05 13.61
C GLU A 24 1.98 -1.93 13.48
N VAL A 25 1.43 -2.46 12.39
CA VAL A 25 0.01 -2.68 12.16
C VAL A 25 -0.22 -4.16 11.87
N LEU A 26 -0.95 -4.84 12.75
CA LEU A 26 -1.20 -6.28 12.58
C LEU A 26 -2.39 -6.53 11.65
N ASN A 27 -3.58 -5.99 11.96
CA ASN A 27 -4.77 -6.24 11.13
C ASN A 27 -5.55 -4.95 10.87
N VAL A 28 -5.86 -4.68 9.60
CA VAL A 28 -6.85 -3.70 9.16
C VAL A 28 -7.87 -4.39 8.27
N THR A 29 -9.14 -4.38 8.66
CA THR A 29 -10.19 -4.93 7.79
C THR A 29 -10.62 -3.94 6.72
N GLU A 30 -10.89 -2.69 7.08
CA GLU A 30 -11.31 -1.66 6.12
C GLU A 30 -10.67 -0.32 6.47
N ALA A 31 -10.08 0.33 5.46
CA ALA A 31 -9.64 1.71 5.54
C ALA A 31 -10.21 2.54 4.38
N ILE A 32 -10.92 3.61 4.72
CA ILE A 32 -11.56 4.50 3.76
C ILE A 32 -11.03 5.92 3.92
N GLU A 33 -10.66 6.53 2.79
CA GLU A 33 -10.20 7.92 2.70
C GLU A 33 -9.02 8.21 3.66
N VAL A 34 -7.85 7.67 3.33
CA VAL A 34 -6.59 8.05 3.99
C VAL A 34 -5.85 9.08 3.14
N THR A 35 -5.62 10.27 3.69
CA THR A 35 -4.98 11.34 2.92
C THR A 35 -3.46 11.20 2.92
N GLU A 36 -2.81 11.20 4.08
CA GLU A 36 -1.34 11.21 4.18
C GLU A 36 -0.84 10.16 5.17
N ILE A 37 0.12 9.34 4.72
CA ILE A 37 0.91 8.41 5.55
C ILE A 37 2.40 8.76 5.36
N PHE A 38 3.07 9.14 6.44
CA PHE A 38 4.50 9.48 6.40
C PHE A 38 5.39 8.24 6.56
N GLU A 39 5.36 7.56 7.71
CA GLU A 39 6.24 6.41 7.98
C GLU A 39 5.46 5.24 8.57
N VAL A 40 5.55 4.09 7.92
CA VAL A 40 5.10 2.80 8.45
C VAL A 40 6.22 1.77 8.34
N THR A 41 6.59 1.15 9.46
CA THR A 41 7.62 0.11 9.44
C THR A 41 7.05 -1.25 9.00
N GLU A 42 6.00 -1.74 9.64
CA GLU A 42 5.48 -3.08 9.36
C GLU A 42 3.95 -3.09 9.29
N VAL A 43 3.41 -3.68 8.22
CA VAL A 43 1.99 -4.00 8.07
C VAL A 43 1.84 -5.48 7.74
N ILE A 44 1.10 -6.22 8.57
CA ILE A 44 0.93 -7.66 8.39
C ILE A 44 -0.24 -7.97 7.46
N ASP A 45 -1.47 -7.59 7.84
CA ASP A 45 -2.67 -7.95 7.07
C ASP A 45 -3.58 -6.73 6.84
N VAL A 46 -3.87 -6.43 5.57
CA VAL A 46 -4.86 -5.45 5.16
C VAL A 46 -5.86 -6.08 4.19
N THR A 47 -7.14 -6.07 4.55
CA THR A 47 -8.18 -6.66 3.69
C THR A 47 -8.63 -5.70 2.60
N GLU A 48 -9.03 -4.47 2.94
CA GLU A 48 -9.58 -3.52 1.96
C GLU A 48 -9.10 -2.10 2.23
N VAL A 49 -8.60 -1.45 1.18
CA VAL A 49 -8.28 -0.02 1.16
C VAL A 49 -8.95 0.62 -0.04
N ILE A 50 -9.79 1.63 0.19
CA ILE A 50 -10.55 2.26 -0.89
C ILE A 50 -9.78 3.42 -1.51
N ASP A 51 -9.28 4.35 -0.70
CA ASP A 51 -8.65 5.57 -1.21
C ASP A 51 -7.44 5.94 -0.35
N VAL A 52 -6.27 6.03 -0.98
CA VAL A 52 -5.06 6.60 -0.38
C VAL A 52 -4.50 7.69 -1.29
N THR A 53 -4.31 8.90 -0.75
CA THR A 53 -3.74 9.99 -1.55
C THR A 53 -2.21 9.92 -1.59
N GLU A 54 -1.53 9.88 -0.44
CA GLU A 54 -0.07 9.93 -0.39
C GLU A 54 0.49 8.96 0.65
N VAL A 55 1.47 8.17 0.24
CA VAL A 55 2.29 7.32 1.10
C VAL A 55 3.76 7.63 0.85
N ILE A 56 4.48 8.05 1.89
CA ILE A 56 5.88 8.45 1.75
C ILE A 56 6.82 7.25 1.93
N ASP A 57 6.82 6.62 3.10
CA ASP A 57 7.74 5.52 3.41
C ASP A 57 7.01 4.31 4.01
N VAL A 58 7.15 3.16 3.37
CA VAL A 58 6.74 1.86 3.92
C VAL A 58 7.91 0.86 3.85
N THR A 59 8.27 0.27 4.98
CA THR A 59 9.36 -0.72 5.00
C THR A 59 8.86 -2.11 4.59
N GLU A 60 7.83 -2.66 5.24
CA GLU A 60 7.38 -4.02 4.97
C GLU A 60 5.85 -4.11 4.97
N VAL A 61 5.32 -4.76 3.92
CA VAL A 61 3.91 -5.16 3.83
C VAL A 61 3.83 -6.64 3.50
N ILE A 62 3.14 -7.42 4.34
CA ILE A 62 3.03 -8.87 4.14
C ILE A 62 1.86 -9.23 3.23
N ASP A 63 0.63 -8.88 3.59
CA ASP A 63 -0.57 -9.25 2.84
C ASP A 63 -1.50 -8.06 2.64
N VAL A 64 -1.81 -7.79 1.38
CA VAL A 64 -2.89 -6.88 1.00
C VAL A 64 -3.84 -7.61 0.07
N THR A 65 -5.11 -7.69 0.46
CA THR A 65 -6.11 -8.36 -0.38
C THR A 65 -6.62 -7.43 -1.49
N GLU A 66 -7.11 -6.23 -1.17
CA GLU A 66 -7.70 -5.33 -2.16
C GLU A 66 -7.31 -3.87 -1.91
N VAL A 67 -6.85 -3.21 -2.97
CA VAL A 67 -6.63 -1.76 -3.02
C VAL A 67 -7.32 -1.18 -4.25
N ILE A 68 -8.19 -0.21 -4.03
CA ILE A 68 -8.96 0.40 -5.12
C ILE A 68 -8.18 1.56 -5.74
N ASP A 69 -7.91 2.62 -4.98
CA ASP A 69 -7.27 3.83 -5.52
C ASP A 69 -6.07 4.26 -4.66
N VAL A 70 -4.90 4.39 -5.29
CA VAL A 70 -3.71 5.04 -4.71
C VAL A 70 -3.18 6.11 -5.66
N THR A 71 -3.06 7.34 -5.16
CA THR A 71 -2.54 8.43 -6.00
C THR A 71 -1.01 8.42 -6.04
N GLU A 72 -0.32 8.45 -4.91
CA GLU A 72 1.15 8.55 -4.88
C GLU A 72 1.75 7.65 -3.80
N VAL A 73 2.78 6.90 -4.21
CA VAL A 73 3.65 6.13 -3.33
C VAL A 73 5.11 6.47 -3.64
N ILE A 74 5.84 6.96 -2.63
CA ILE A 74 7.23 7.40 -2.83
C ILE A 74 8.19 6.22 -2.66
N ASP A 75 8.28 5.62 -1.48
CA ASP A 75 9.26 4.59 -1.18
C ASP A 75 8.61 3.37 -0.52
N VAL A 76 8.77 2.19 -1.14
CA VAL A 76 8.41 0.90 -0.54
C VAL A 76 9.59 -0.05 -0.60
N THR A 77 9.99 -0.60 0.55
CA THR A 77 11.12 -1.55 0.58
C THR A 77 10.67 -2.96 0.19
N GLU A 78 9.69 -3.54 0.85
CA GLU A 78 9.28 -4.93 0.62
C GLU A 78 7.75 -5.09 0.64
N VAL A 79 7.23 -5.76 -0.39
CA VAL A 79 5.85 -6.23 -0.44
C VAL A 79 5.83 -7.72 -0.77
N ILE A 80 5.23 -8.53 0.11
CA ILE A 80 5.19 -9.98 -0.06
C ILE A 80 4.04 -10.38 -0.98
N GLU A 81 2.80 -10.03 -0.63
CA GLU A 81 1.61 -10.46 -1.38
C GLU A 81 0.61 -9.31 -1.56
N VAL A 82 0.23 -9.07 -2.82
CA VAL A 82 -0.92 -8.24 -3.19
C VAL A 82 -1.85 -9.05 -4.08
N THR A 83 -3.11 -9.20 -3.67
CA THR A 83 -4.08 -9.95 -4.48
C THR A 83 -4.66 -9.08 -5.60
N GLU A 84 -5.22 -7.92 -5.27
CA GLU A 84 -5.88 -7.06 -6.25
C GLU A 84 -5.55 -5.59 -6.04
N MET A 85 -5.18 -4.92 -7.13
CA MET A 85 -4.92 -3.49 -7.19
C MET A 85 -5.61 -2.91 -8.43
N ILE A 86 -6.50 -1.94 -8.22
CA ILE A 86 -7.32 -1.39 -9.31
C ILE A 86 -6.62 -0.21 -10.00
N GLU A 87 -6.31 0.86 -9.26
CA GLU A 87 -5.72 2.06 -9.85
C GLU A 87 -4.58 2.58 -8.97
N VAL A 88 -3.39 2.73 -9.58
CA VAL A 88 -2.26 3.43 -8.98
C VAL A 88 -1.76 4.51 -9.94
N THR A 89 -1.76 5.76 -9.50
CA THR A 89 -1.31 6.85 -10.37
C THR A 89 0.21 6.94 -10.45
N GLU A 90 0.92 7.01 -9.32
CA GLU A 90 2.38 7.20 -9.33
C GLU A 90 3.05 6.34 -8.26
N VAL A 91 4.10 5.62 -8.67
CA VAL A 91 5.02 4.91 -7.78
C VAL A 91 6.45 5.30 -8.12
N ILE A 92 7.19 5.83 -7.13
CA ILE A 92 8.55 6.33 -7.35
C ILE A 92 9.58 5.20 -7.22
N ASP A 93 9.70 4.58 -6.05
CA ASP A 93 10.71 3.57 -5.78
C ASP A 93 10.11 2.36 -5.04
N VAL A 94 10.27 1.17 -5.64
CA VAL A 94 9.98 -0.11 -4.95
C VAL A 94 11.18 -1.04 -5.03
N THR A 95 11.66 -1.51 -3.90
CA THR A 95 12.84 -2.39 -3.88
C THR A 95 12.48 -3.83 -4.23
N GLU A 96 11.49 -4.44 -3.57
CA GLU A 96 11.13 -5.84 -3.77
C GLU A 96 9.62 -6.08 -3.71
N VAL A 97 9.10 -6.79 -4.71
CA VAL A 97 7.74 -7.33 -4.73
C VAL A 97 7.77 -8.82 -5.06
N ILE A 98 7.23 -9.65 -4.17
CA ILE A 98 7.29 -11.10 -4.34
C ILE A 98 6.14 -11.62 -5.22
N ASP A 99 4.89 -11.39 -4.82
CA ASP A 99 3.70 -11.91 -5.49
C ASP A 99 2.64 -10.81 -5.69
N VAL A 100 2.23 -10.60 -6.94
CA VAL A 100 1.05 -9.80 -7.30
C VAL A 100 0.13 -10.60 -8.20
N SER A 101 -1.14 -10.74 -7.81
CA SER A 101 -2.10 -11.51 -8.60
C SER A 101 -2.72 -10.68 -9.73
N GLU A 102 -3.35 -9.54 -9.42
CA GLU A 102 -4.03 -8.71 -10.41
C GLU A 102 -3.74 -7.23 -10.20
N VAL A 103 -3.33 -6.55 -11.28
CA VAL A 103 -3.22 -5.10 -11.36
C VAL A 103 -3.99 -4.60 -12.59
N ILE A 104 -4.94 -3.69 -12.39
CA ILE A 104 -5.77 -3.19 -13.49
C ILE A 104 -5.09 -2.00 -14.19
N ASP A 105 -4.78 -0.93 -13.48
CA ASP A 105 -4.18 0.27 -14.05
C ASP A 105 -3.04 0.81 -13.18
N VAL A 106 -1.90 1.05 -13.80
CA VAL A 106 -0.81 1.84 -13.22
C VAL A 106 -0.42 2.95 -14.18
N THR A 107 -0.42 4.20 -13.74
CA THR A 107 -0.10 5.32 -14.63
C THR A 107 1.38 5.59 -14.77
N GLU A 108 2.15 5.66 -13.68
CA GLU A 108 3.59 5.93 -13.73
C GLU A 108 4.33 5.09 -12.68
N VAL A 109 5.45 4.47 -13.11
CA VAL A 109 6.38 3.77 -12.23
C VAL A 109 7.80 4.17 -12.59
N ILE A 110 8.54 4.75 -11.65
CA ILE A 110 9.88 5.28 -11.91
C ILE A 110 10.96 4.20 -11.74
N ASP A 111 11.01 3.51 -10.60
CA ASP A 111 11.97 2.44 -10.33
C ASP A 111 11.33 1.26 -9.59
N ILE A 112 11.55 0.06 -10.12
CA ILE A 112 11.36 -1.18 -9.39
C ILE A 112 12.61 -2.04 -9.55
N THR A 113 13.20 -2.43 -8.43
CA THR A 113 14.45 -3.20 -8.43
C THR A 113 14.20 -4.69 -8.66
N GLU A 114 13.28 -5.32 -7.95
CA GLU A 114 12.96 -6.74 -8.10
C GLU A 114 11.46 -7.03 -8.03
N VAL A 115 10.98 -7.80 -9.02
CA VAL A 115 9.63 -8.39 -9.00
C VAL A 115 9.74 -9.87 -9.37
N SER A 116 9.19 -10.74 -8.53
CA SER A 116 9.29 -12.19 -8.73
C SER A 116 8.12 -12.78 -9.53
N ASN A 117 6.88 -12.60 -9.07
CA ASN A 117 5.69 -13.16 -9.71
C ASN A 117 4.61 -12.10 -9.90
N VAL A 118 4.17 -11.94 -11.15
CA VAL A 118 2.97 -11.17 -11.48
C VAL A 118 2.09 -12.03 -12.37
N THR A 119 0.83 -12.21 -11.98
CA THR A 119 -0.09 -13.09 -12.73
C THR A 119 -0.80 -12.34 -13.85
N GLU A 120 -1.40 -11.18 -13.55
CA GLU A 120 -2.13 -10.36 -14.53
C GLU A 120 -1.88 -8.87 -14.31
N VAL A 121 -1.57 -8.17 -15.42
CA VAL A 121 -1.52 -6.70 -15.49
C VAL A 121 -2.30 -6.29 -16.73
N ILE A 122 -3.31 -5.43 -16.58
CA ILE A 122 -4.19 -5.04 -17.68
C ILE A 122 -3.64 -3.82 -18.42
N GLU A 123 -3.35 -2.74 -17.71
CA GLU A 123 -2.90 -1.47 -18.28
C GLU A 123 -1.76 -0.85 -17.45
N VAL A 124 -0.72 -0.40 -18.16
CA VAL A 124 0.33 0.45 -17.60
C VAL A 124 0.52 1.60 -18.58
N THR A 125 0.28 2.83 -18.14
CA THR A 125 0.58 4.04 -18.92
C THR A 125 1.95 4.61 -18.54
N GLU A 126 2.38 5.71 -19.16
CA GLU A 126 3.78 6.19 -19.04
C GLU A 126 3.99 7.06 -17.80
#